data_AF-B3NZ62-F1
#
_entry.id   AF-B3NZ62-F1
#
_cell.length_a   1.000
_cell.length_b   1.000
_cell.length_c   1.000
_cell.angle_alpha   90.00
_cell.angle_beta   90.00
_cell.angle_gamma   90.00
#
_symmetry.space_group_name_H-M   'P 1'
#
loop_
_entity.id
_entity.type
_entity.pdbx_description
1 polymer ?
#
loop_
_entity_poly.entity_id
_entity_poly.type
_entity_poly.pdbx_seq_one_letter_code
_entity_poly.pdbx_strand_id
1 'polypeptide(L)'
;MASNPNQNKKGPKRKAAPEEGDQIIAYVEEYVAQLCYDNDLRTILIAEKNKAFEVLIAEKYTTLNYLNFDYLTHGDNPQTFVVDLHFLLSKNTHILEFLNQLVDAKRNLVLAYEAHCKKALKFKADMRKKNNCFDEFTGMNYHDLKKTILNAAKEEQEIRAKTALKSEELKKKLEFINATKKSMNNNIRVLNQIEQDAM
;
A
#
# COMPACT_ATOMS: atom_id res chain seq x y z
N MET A 1 66.05 48.58 20.62
CA MET A 1 65.85 48.57 19.15
C MET A 1 64.69 47.63 18.88
N ALA A 2 63.45 48.13 18.81
CA ALA A 2 62.84 48.80 17.66
C ALA A 2 62.59 47.84 16.48
N SER A 3 61.34 47.40 16.33
CA SER A 3 60.53 47.55 15.10
C SER A 3 59.19 46.82 15.22
N ASN A 4 58.11 47.58 15.40
CA ASN A 4 56.84 47.34 14.70
C ASN A 4 56.93 48.10 13.35
N PRO A 5 56.11 47.88 12.30
CA PRO A 5 54.80 47.22 12.26
C PRO A 5 54.56 46.34 10.98
N ASN A 6 53.45 45.57 10.90
CA ASN A 6 52.52 45.78 9.78
C ASN A 6 51.16 45.11 9.97
N GLN A 7 50.13 45.93 9.80
CA GLN A 7 48.75 45.52 9.67
C GLN A 7 48.57 44.76 8.35
N ASN A 8 47.90 43.62 8.39
CA ASN A 8 47.16 43.17 7.21
C ASN A 8 45.86 42.52 7.66
N LYS A 9 44.80 43.33 7.67
CA LYS A 9 43.41 42.90 7.76
C LYS A 9 43.13 41.97 6.57
N LYS A 10 43.25 40.65 6.76
CA LYS A 10 42.52 39.71 5.91
C LYS A 10 41.11 39.63 6.45
N GLY A 11 40.17 40.28 5.76
CA GLY A 11 38.74 40.06 5.96
C GLY A 11 38.41 38.56 5.89
N PRO A 12 37.27 38.12 6.45
CA PRO A 12 36.94 36.71 6.50
C PRO A 12 36.93 36.19 5.06
N LYS A 13 37.90 35.31 4.74
CA LYS A 13 37.85 34.54 3.50
C LYS A 13 36.50 33.81 3.52
N ARG A 14 35.62 34.15 2.58
CA ARG A 14 34.39 33.40 2.34
C ARG A 14 34.79 31.92 2.28
N LYS A 15 34.29 31.12 3.23
CA LYS A 15 34.44 29.67 3.19
C LYS A 15 33.94 29.23 1.82
N ALA A 16 34.77 28.49 1.09
CA ALA A 16 34.34 27.82 -0.13
C ALA A 16 33.11 26.97 0.21
N ALA A 17 32.11 26.96 -0.68
CA ALA A 17 30.97 26.07 -0.53
C ALA A 17 31.50 24.63 -0.42
N PRO A 18 30.91 23.77 0.44
CA PRO A 18 31.45 22.43 0.66
C PRO A 18 31.47 21.68 -0.67
N GLU A 19 32.62 21.12 -1.06
CA GLU A 19 32.73 20.30 -2.26
C GLU A 19 31.79 19.09 -2.11
N GLU A 20 31.19 18.59 -3.20
CA GLU A 20 30.23 17.48 -3.15
C GLU A 20 30.78 16.25 -2.40
N GLY A 21 32.11 16.05 -2.45
CA GLY A 21 32.80 15.02 -1.68
C GLY A 21 32.69 15.19 -0.16
N ASP A 22 32.78 16.43 0.36
CA ASP A 22 32.66 16.71 1.79
C ASP A 22 31.24 16.47 2.30
N GLN A 23 30.22 16.69 1.44
CA GLN A 23 28.82 16.44 1.79
C GLN A 23 28.50 14.94 1.82
N ILE A 24 29.07 14.16 0.90
CA ILE A 24 28.92 12.71 0.87
C ILE A 24 29.63 12.07 2.07
N ILE A 25 30.83 12.54 2.42
CA ILE A 25 31.57 12.04 3.59
C ILE A 25 30.78 12.33 4.87
N ALA A 26 30.29 13.56 5.06
CA ALA A 26 29.50 13.91 6.22
C ALA A 26 28.21 13.05 6.34
N TYR A 27 27.54 12.79 5.22
CA TYR A 27 26.35 11.94 5.19
C TYR A 27 26.67 10.48 5.57
N VAL A 28 27.78 9.94 5.07
CA VAL A 28 28.22 8.57 5.41
C VAL A 28 28.61 8.48 6.88
N GLU A 29 29.33 9.47 7.41
CA GLU A 29 29.70 9.52 8.82
C GLU A 29 28.46 9.59 9.74
N GLU A 30 27.46 10.41 9.38
CA GLU A 30 26.19 10.48 10.11
C GLU A 30 25.45 9.14 10.09
N TYR A 31 25.39 8.48 8.93
CA TYR A 31 24.73 7.19 8.79
C TYR A 31 25.46 6.06 9.55
N VAL A 32 26.79 6.06 9.54
CA VAL A 32 27.60 5.11 10.31
C VAL A 32 27.41 5.34 11.81
N ALA A 33 27.41 6.59 12.27
CA ALA A 33 27.15 6.91 13.67
C ALA A 33 25.75 6.44 14.11
N GLN A 34 24.74 6.62 13.25
CA GLN A 34 23.40 6.13 13.51
C GLN A 34 23.33 4.61 13.56
N LEU A 35 24.02 3.90 12.66
CA LEU A 35 24.09 2.44 12.67
C LEU A 35 24.81 1.90 13.93
N CYS A 36 25.87 2.57 14.38
CA CYS A 36 26.55 2.22 15.63
C CYS A 36 25.61 2.37 16.82
N TYR A 37 24.91 3.50 16.92
CA TYR A 37 23.91 3.73 17.96
C TYR A 37 22.80 2.67 17.96
N ASP A 38 22.25 2.35 16.78
CA ASP A 38 21.20 1.33 16.64
C ASP A 38 21.71 -0.07 17.03
N ASN A 39 22.97 -0.37 16.78
CA ASN A 39 23.59 -1.64 17.16
C ASN A 39 23.78 -1.75 18.68
N ASP A 40 24.25 -0.68 19.32
CA ASP A 40 24.38 -0.62 20.77
C ASP A 40 23.01 -0.78 21.45
N LEU A 41 21.98 -0.09 20.94
CA LEU A 41 20.61 -0.21 21.43
C LEU A 41 20.08 -1.65 21.30
N ARG A 42 20.34 -2.31 20.16
CA ARG A 42 19.95 -3.72 19.95
C ARG A 42 20.68 -4.65 20.91
N THR A 43 21.95 -4.39 21.19
CA THR A 43 22.76 -5.20 22.11
C THR A 43 22.22 -5.11 23.54
N ILE A 44 21.82 -3.91 23.99
CA ILE A 44 21.17 -3.70 25.29
C ILE A 44 19.84 -4.48 25.37
N LEU A 45 18.99 -4.35 24.35
CA LEU A 45 17.70 -5.07 24.30
C LEU A 45 17.88 -6.60 24.31
N ILE A 46 18.92 -7.12 23.67
CA ILE A 46 19.25 -8.56 23.72
C ILE A 46 19.64 -8.97 25.13
N ALA A 47 20.49 -8.19 25.81
CA ALA A 47 20.90 -8.49 27.18
C ALA A 47 19.71 -8.47 28.16
N GLU A 48 18.81 -7.49 28.03
CA GLU A 48 17.59 -7.43 28.84
C GLU A 48 16.69 -8.65 28.62
N LYS A 49 16.48 -9.06 27.36
CA LYS A 49 15.68 -10.24 27.03
C LYS A 49 16.30 -11.54 27.55
N ASN A 50 17.62 -11.67 27.47
CA ASN A 50 18.32 -12.84 28.01
C ASN A 50 18.15 -12.92 29.53
N LYS A 51 18.26 -11.79 30.24
CA LYS A 51 18.01 -11.74 31.69
C LYS A 51 16.57 -12.11 32.05
N ALA A 52 15.59 -11.60 31.30
CA ALA A 52 14.19 -11.97 31.50
C ALA A 52 13.95 -13.47 31.25
N PHE A 53 14.63 -14.05 30.26
CA PHE A 53 14.56 -15.47 29.97
C PHE A 53 15.15 -16.33 31.10
N GLU A 54 16.28 -15.94 31.69
CA GLU A 54 16.85 -16.61 32.86
C GLU A 54 15.91 -16.59 34.07
N VAL A 55 15.25 -15.45 34.34
CA VAL A 55 14.25 -15.34 35.41
C VAL A 55 13.07 -16.28 35.16
N LEU A 56 12.53 -16.32 33.94
CA LEU A 56 11.44 -17.23 33.57
C LEU A 56 11.83 -18.71 33.71
N ILE A 57 13.07 -19.06 33.38
CA ILE A 57 13.59 -20.41 33.59
C ILE A 57 13.61 -20.74 35.09
N ALA A 58 14.13 -19.82 35.92
CA ALA A 58 14.17 -20.01 37.36
C ALA A 58 12.76 -20.16 37.94
N GLU A 59 11.82 -19.28 37.57
CA GLU A 59 10.41 -19.35 37.95
C GLU A 59 9.80 -20.70 37.56
N LYS A 60 9.96 -21.13 36.31
CA LYS A 60 9.48 -22.44 35.83
C LYS A 60 9.95 -23.59 36.72
N TYR A 61 11.24 -23.65 37.05
CA TYR A 61 11.78 -24.72 37.89
C TYR A 61 11.32 -24.62 39.34
N THR A 62 11.17 -23.42 39.90
CA THR A 62 10.60 -23.24 41.25
C THR A 62 9.14 -23.66 41.32
N THR A 63 8.31 -23.30 40.34
CA THR A 63 6.92 -23.75 40.25
C THR A 63 6.82 -25.26 40.07
N LEU A 64 7.67 -25.86 39.24
CA LEU A 64 7.70 -27.31 39.06
C LEU A 64 8.06 -28.03 40.37
N ASN A 65 9.03 -27.52 41.12
CA ASN A 65 9.41 -28.06 42.43
C ASN A 65 8.30 -27.89 43.47
N TYR A 66 7.62 -26.74 43.48
CA TYR A 66 6.49 -26.48 44.37
C TYR A 66 5.33 -27.45 44.09
N LEU A 67 4.96 -27.60 42.81
CA LEU A 67 3.94 -28.56 42.38
C LEU A 67 4.33 -29.99 42.75
N ASN A 68 5.60 -30.37 42.58
CA ASN A 68 6.10 -31.68 42.97
C ASN A 68 6.05 -31.92 44.50
N PHE A 69 6.22 -30.86 45.31
CA PHE A 69 6.18 -30.93 46.77
C PHE A 69 4.75 -31.01 47.33
N ASP A 70 3.81 -30.24 46.79
CA ASP A 70 2.37 -30.33 47.13
C ASP A 70 1.82 -31.73 46.79
N TYR A 71 2.25 -32.32 45.67
CA TYR A 71 1.83 -33.65 45.21
C TYR A 71 2.27 -34.80 46.12
N LEU A 72 3.44 -34.69 46.73
CA LEU A 72 4.00 -35.73 47.61
C LEU A 72 3.37 -35.71 49.00
N THR A 73 2.75 -34.59 49.40
CA THR A 73 2.26 -34.41 50.76
C THR A 73 0.74 -34.35 50.87
N HIS A 74 -0.01 -33.87 49.86
CA HIS A 74 -1.46 -33.68 49.97
C HIS A 74 -2.23 -33.88 48.64
N GLY A 75 -2.45 -35.12 48.22
CA GLY A 75 -3.70 -35.50 47.54
C GLY A 75 -3.70 -35.74 46.02
N ASP A 76 -4.29 -36.89 45.68
CA ASP A 76 -5.05 -37.26 44.47
C ASP A 76 -4.33 -37.48 43.12
N ASN A 77 -3.93 -38.75 42.98
CA ASN A 77 -3.74 -39.55 41.77
C ASN A 77 -2.68 -39.05 40.73
N PRO A 78 -1.42 -39.53 40.81
CA PRO A 78 -0.29 -39.13 39.95
C PRO A 78 -0.49 -39.28 38.44
N GLN A 79 -1.55 -39.97 38.01
CA GLN A 79 -1.91 -40.08 36.60
C GLN A 79 -2.37 -38.75 35.98
N THR A 80 -3.04 -37.87 36.73
CA THR A 80 -3.60 -36.62 36.18
C THR A 80 -2.49 -35.61 35.81
N PHE A 81 -1.46 -35.49 36.65
CA PHE A 81 -0.30 -34.62 36.40
C PHE A 81 0.55 -35.08 35.20
N VAL A 82 0.72 -36.40 35.03
CA VAL A 82 1.43 -36.95 33.86
C VAL A 82 0.68 -36.64 32.57
N VAL A 83 -0.66 -36.70 32.59
CA VAL A 83 -1.51 -36.31 31.45
C VAL A 83 -1.36 -34.82 31.13
N ASP A 84 -1.38 -33.94 32.14
CA ASP A 84 -1.21 -32.50 31.96
C ASP A 84 0.20 -32.13 31.46
N LEU A 85 1.25 -32.81 31.96
CA LEU A 85 2.62 -32.66 31.46
C LEU A 85 2.76 -33.13 30.01
N HIS A 86 2.14 -34.26 29.66
CA HIS A 86 2.17 -34.77 28.29
C HIS A 86 1.42 -33.83 27.33
N PHE A 87 0.31 -33.24 27.79
CA PHE A 87 -0.42 -32.23 27.04
C PHE A 87 0.39 -30.94 26.83
N LEU A 88 1.07 -30.47 27.88
CA LEU A 88 1.97 -29.31 27.80
C LEU A 88 3.18 -29.59 26.89
N LEU A 89 3.75 -30.78 26.95
CA LEU A 89 4.85 -31.20 26.08
C LEU A 89 4.39 -31.20 24.61
N SER A 90 3.23 -31.78 24.32
CA SER A 90 2.64 -31.80 22.97
C SER A 90 2.41 -30.39 22.43
N LYS A 91 1.85 -29.49 23.25
CA LYS A 91 1.67 -28.07 22.87
C LYS A 91 3.00 -27.38 22.56
N ASN A 92 4.03 -27.59 23.38
CA ASN A 92 5.35 -27.01 23.15
C ASN A 92 5.98 -27.52 21.84
N THR A 93 5.84 -28.81 21.54
CA THR A 93 6.30 -29.38 20.27
C THR A 93 5.62 -28.73 19.08
N HIS A 94 4.29 -28.57 19.11
CA HIS A 94 3.57 -27.88 18.03
C HIS A 94 3.96 -26.41 17.88
N ILE A 95 4.18 -25.69 18.98
CA ILE A 95 4.65 -24.31 18.92
C ILE A 95 6.04 -24.25 18.25
N LEU A 96 6.94 -25.17 18.59
CA LEU A 96 8.27 -25.25 17.98
C LEU A 96 8.22 -25.58 16.49
N GLU A 97 7.37 -26.53 16.08
CA GLU A 97 7.14 -26.86 14.67
C GLU A 97 6.64 -25.64 13.89
N PHE A 98 5.66 -24.92 14.43
CA PHE A 98 5.10 -23.74 13.79
C PHE A 98 6.12 -22.59 13.69
N LEU A 99 6.91 -22.38 14.73
CA LEU A 99 7.99 -21.38 14.72
C LEU A 99 9.07 -21.73 13.68
N ASN A 100 9.45 -23.00 13.56
CA ASN A 100 10.39 -23.45 12.55
C ASN A 100 9.85 -23.19 11.13
N GLN A 101 8.58 -23.51 10.87
CA GLN A 101 7.94 -23.21 9.58
C GLN A 101 7.95 -21.72 9.25
N LEU A 102 7.68 -20.86 10.23
CA LEU A 102 7.73 -19.40 10.05
C LEU A 102 9.15 -18.90 9.76
N VAL A 103 10.16 -19.45 10.45
CA VAL A 103 11.56 -19.11 10.20
C VAL A 103 11.97 -19.50 8.78
N ASP A 104 11.58 -20.68 8.31
CA ASP A 104 11.88 -21.14 6.96
C ASP A 104 11.15 -20.31 5.90
N ALA A 105 9.87 -19.98 6.11
CA ALA A 105 9.12 -19.09 5.23
C ALA A 105 9.77 -17.70 5.15
N LYS A 106 10.21 -17.15 6.28
CA LYS A 106 10.89 -15.86 6.33
C LYS A 106 12.25 -15.88 5.63
N ARG A 107 13.04 -16.96 5.80
CA ARG A 107 14.31 -17.15 5.09
C ARG A 107 14.11 -17.21 3.58
N ASN A 108 13.06 -17.89 3.14
CA ASN A 108 12.76 -18.09 1.72
C ASN A 108 12.07 -16.89 1.06
N LEU A 109 11.57 -15.92 1.83
CA LEU A 109 10.89 -14.73 1.30
C LEU A 109 11.78 -13.93 0.33
N VAL A 110 13.06 -13.75 0.66
CA VAL A 110 14.00 -13.00 -0.18
C VAL A 110 14.21 -13.69 -1.52
N LEU A 111 14.40 -15.02 -1.50
CA LEU A 111 14.57 -15.83 -2.71
C LEU A 111 13.30 -15.83 -3.57
N ALA A 112 12.13 -15.94 -2.95
CA ALA A 112 10.84 -15.89 -3.63
C ALA A 112 10.60 -14.52 -4.29
N TYR A 113 10.92 -13.44 -3.58
CA TYR A 113 10.82 -12.08 -4.09
C TYR A 113 11.80 -11.85 -5.25
N GLU A 114 13.05 -12.27 -5.11
CA GLU A 114 14.06 -12.17 -6.17
C GLU A 114 13.63 -12.96 -7.43
N ALA A 115 13.11 -14.18 -7.25
CA ALA A 115 12.59 -14.99 -8.34
C ALA A 115 11.41 -14.30 -9.06
N HIS A 116 10.50 -13.69 -8.29
CA HIS A 116 9.39 -12.91 -8.83
C HIS A 116 9.88 -11.70 -9.65
N CYS A 117 10.82 -10.91 -9.11
CA CYS A 117 11.41 -9.78 -9.82
C CYS A 117 12.10 -10.20 -11.12
N LYS A 118 12.88 -11.29 -11.10
CA LYS A 118 13.52 -11.84 -12.31
C LYS A 118 12.49 -12.26 -13.36
N LYS A 119 11.38 -12.87 -12.94
CA LYS A 119 10.29 -13.27 -13.85
C LYS A 119 9.61 -12.05 -14.49
N ALA A 120 9.31 -11.01 -13.70
CA ALA A 120 8.72 -9.77 -14.19
C ALA A 120 9.64 -9.05 -15.19
N LEU A 121 10.95 -8.99 -14.90
CA LEU A 121 11.93 -8.38 -15.82
C LEU A 121 12.06 -9.17 -17.12
N LYS A 122 12.09 -10.50 -17.07
CA LYS A 122 12.08 -11.33 -18.29
C LYS A 122 10.84 -11.10 -19.13
N PHE A 123 9.67 -11.08 -18.52
CA PHE A 123 8.41 -10.79 -19.21
C PHE A 123 8.44 -9.40 -19.87
N LYS A 124 8.93 -8.38 -19.17
CA LYS A 124 9.10 -7.03 -19.72
C LYS A 124 10.07 -7.01 -20.91
N ALA A 125 11.18 -7.74 -20.82
CA ALA A 125 12.17 -7.85 -21.90
C ALA A 125 11.60 -8.57 -23.13
N ASP A 126 10.86 -9.67 -22.93
CA ASP A 126 10.24 -10.43 -24.02
C ASP A 126 9.14 -9.62 -24.72
N MET A 127 8.36 -8.85 -23.97
CA MET A 127 7.37 -7.93 -24.54
C MET A 127 8.02 -6.80 -25.35
N ARG A 128 9.13 -6.24 -24.87
CA ARG A 128 9.92 -5.24 -25.61
C ARG A 128 10.53 -5.81 -26.90
N LYS A 129 10.92 -7.09 -26.92
CA LYS A 129 11.43 -7.76 -28.13
C LYS A 129 10.33 -8.08 -29.15
N LYS A 130 9.10 -8.33 -28.70
CA LYS A 130 7.97 -8.68 -29.58
C LYS A 130 7.28 -7.45 -30.18
N ASN A 131 7.31 -6.29 -29.52
CA ASN A 131 6.61 -5.08 -29.98
C ASN A 131 7.57 -3.89 -30.09
N ASN A 132 7.78 -3.38 -31.30
CA ASN A 132 8.60 -2.17 -31.55
C ASN A 132 8.02 -0.86 -30.97
N CYS A 133 6.85 -0.87 -30.34
CA CYS A 133 6.29 0.27 -29.60
C CYS A 133 5.40 -0.21 -28.46
N PHE A 134 6.00 -0.76 -27.40
CA PHE A 134 5.29 -1.03 -26.15
C PHE A 134 5.10 0.29 -25.37
N ASP A 135 3.86 0.69 -25.13
CA ASP A 135 3.55 1.81 -24.24
C ASP A 135 3.48 1.31 -22.79
N GLU A 136 4.37 1.82 -21.94
CA GLU A 136 4.52 1.38 -20.54
C GLU A 136 3.32 1.78 -19.66
N PHE A 137 2.49 2.74 -20.08
CA PHE A 137 1.34 3.20 -19.30
C PHE A 137 0.06 2.43 -19.60
N THR A 138 -0.14 1.98 -20.84
CA THR A 138 -1.35 1.27 -21.26
C THR A 138 -1.15 -0.25 -21.37
N GLY A 139 0.09 -0.73 -21.39
CA GLY A 139 0.40 -2.15 -21.58
C GLY A 139 0.04 -2.67 -22.98
N MET A 140 -0.28 -1.77 -23.91
CA MET A 140 -0.71 -2.07 -25.28
C MET A 140 0.34 -1.62 -26.30
N ASN A 141 0.33 -2.27 -27.45
CA ASN A 141 1.10 -1.84 -28.62
C ASN A 141 0.55 -0.50 -29.14
N TYR A 142 1.43 0.45 -29.50
CA TYR A 142 1.06 1.74 -30.07
C TYR A 142 0.08 1.65 -31.26
N HIS A 143 0.26 0.69 -32.17
CA HIS A 143 -0.64 0.53 -33.31
C HIS A 143 -2.05 0.11 -32.90
N ASP A 144 -2.16 -0.75 -31.90
CA ASP A 144 -3.45 -1.21 -31.35
C ASP A 144 -4.13 -0.09 -30.55
N LEU A 145 -3.34 0.67 -29.78
CA LEU A 145 -3.81 1.85 -29.06
C LEU A 145 -4.32 2.93 -30.03
N LYS A 146 -3.57 3.19 -31.10
CA LYS A 146 -3.98 4.15 -32.14
C LYS A 146 -5.28 3.71 -32.83
N LYS A 147 -5.43 2.40 -33.10
CA LYS A 147 -6.66 1.84 -33.69
C LYS A 147 -7.86 1.95 -32.76
N THR A 148 -7.68 1.65 -31.47
CA THR A 148 -8.75 1.77 -30.47
C THR A 148 -9.19 3.21 -30.28
N ILE A 149 -8.26 4.17 -30.19
CA ILE A 149 -8.58 5.60 -30.13
C ILE A 149 -9.37 6.04 -31.37
N LEU A 150 -8.95 5.62 -32.57
CA LEU A 150 -9.65 5.94 -33.82
C LEU A 150 -11.07 5.37 -33.86
N ASN A 151 -11.28 4.15 -33.36
CA ASN A 151 -12.60 3.54 -33.31
C ASN A 151 -13.51 4.25 -32.30
N ALA A 152 -13.00 4.56 -31.10
CA ALA A 152 -13.76 5.29 -30.08
C ALA A 152 -14.20 6.67 -30.59
N ALA A 153 -13.33 7.38 -31.32
CA ALA A 153 -13.68 8.66 -31.93
C ALA A 153 -14.81 8.55 -32.97
N LYS A 154 -14.82 7.47 -33.78
CA LYS A 154 -15.90 7.20 -34.74
C LYS A 154 -17.22 6.89 -34.03
N GLU A 155 -17.19 6.05 -33.01
CA GLU A 155 -18.38 5.71 -32.21
C GLU A 155 -18.96 6.96 -31.53
N GLU A 156 -18.11 7.82 -30.97
CA GLU A 156 -18.55 9.07 -30.38
C GLU A 156 -19.24 9.98 -31.42
N GLN A 157 -18.67 10.09 -32.62
CA GLN A 157 -19.26 10.88 -33.69
C GLN A 157 -20.64 10.32 -34.11
N GLU A 158 -20.78 9.00 -34.18
CA GLU A 158 -22.05 8.34 -34.48
C GLU A 158 -23.10 8.59 -33.39
N ILE A 159 -22.71 8.50 -32.11
CA ILE A 159 -23.59 8.78 -30.97
C ILE A 159 -24.04 10.24 -30.99
N ARG A 160 -23.13 11.18 -31.27
CA ARG A 160 -23.47 12.61 -31.38
C ARG A 160 -24.46 12.86 -32.52
N ALA A 161 -24.26 12.24 -33.68
CA ALA A 161 -25.18 12.37 -34.82
C ALA A 161 -26.58 11.82 -34.50
N LYS A 162 -26.66 10.61 -33.91
CA LYS A 162 -27.94 10.00 -33.49
C LYS A 162 -28.65 10.85 -32.43
N THR A 163 -27.90 11.39 -31.47
CA THR A 163 -28.43 12.27 -30.43
C THR A 163 -28.99 13.57 -31.02
N ALA A 164 -28.30 14.16 -32.00
CA ALA A 164 -28.78 15.37 -32.68
C ALA A 164 -30.10 15.13 -33.42
N LEU A 165 -30.20 14.03 -34.18
CA LEU A 165 -31.45 13.65 -34.86
C LEU A 165 -32.61 13.47 -33.89
N LYS A 166 -32.37 12.76 -32.78
CA LYS A 166 -33.40 12.51 -31.77
C LYS A 166 -33.82 13.79 -31.03
N SER A 167 -32.89 14.72 -30.83
CA SER A 167 -33.18 16.06 -30.29
C SER A 167 -34.09 16.87 -31.22
N GLU A 168 -33.83 16.84 -32.52
CA GLU A 168 -34.67 17.54 -33.50
C GLU A 168 -36.07 16.94 -33.58
N GLU A 169 -36.19 15.61 -33.54
CA GLU A 169 -37.48 14.91 -33.50
C GLU A 169 -38.29 15.32 -32.25
N LEU A 170 -37.64 15.39 -31.09
CA LEU A 170 -38.26 15.82 -29.83
C LEU A 170 -38.77 17.26 -29.92
N LYS A 171 -37.99 18.18 -30.52
CA LYS A 171 -38.43 19.57 -30.74
C LYS A 171 -39.71 19.64 -31.58
N LYS A 172 -39.75 18.92 -32.71
CA LYS A 172 -40.93 18.88 -33.59
C LYS A 172 -42.16 18.30 -32.88
N LYS A 173 -41.98 17.23 -32.08
CA LYS A 173 -43.08 16.66 -31.27
C LYS A 173 -43.59 17.66 -30.23
N LEU A 174 -42.69 18.41 -29.59
CA LEU A 174 -43.04 19.40 -28.59
C LEU A 174 -43.80 20.59 -29.20
N GLU A 175 -43.39 21.06 -30.39
CA GLU A 175 -44.11 22.07 -31.17
C GLU A 175 -45.52 21.60 -31.53
N PHE A 176 -45.67 20.36 -32.00
CA PHE A 176 -46.96 19.76 -32.33
C PHE A 176 -47.89 19.67 -31.11
N ILE A 177 -47.38 19.20 -29.97
CA ILE A 177 -48.15 19.13 -28.72
C ILE A 177 -48.61 20.53 -28.29
N ASN A 178 -47.73 21.53 -28.35
CA ASN A 178 -48.07 22.91 -27.99
C ASN A 178 -49.15 23.50 -28.90
N ALA A 179 -49.06 23.27 -30.21
CA ALA A 179 -50.08 23.68 -31.17
C ALA A 179 -51.44 23.03 -30.88
N THR A 180 -51.43 21.72 -30.61
CA THR A 180 -52.64 20.94 -30.28
C THR A 180 -53.28 21.43 -28.99
N LYS A 181 -52.48 21.66 -27.94
CA LYS A 181 -52.94 22.20 -26.66
C LYS A 181 -53.59 23.58 -26.82
N LYS A 182 -52.98 24.46 -27.63
CA LYS A 182 -53.54 25.79 -27.93
C LYS A 182 -54.89 25.67 -28.65
N SER A 183 -55.01 24.77 -29.62
CA SER A 183 -56.26 24.50 -30.32
C SER A 183 -57.35 23.97 -29.38
N MET A 184 -57.02 22.99 -28.53
CA MET A 184 -57.97 22.45 -27.55
C MET A 184 -58.45 23.51 -26.56
N ASN A 185 -57.54 24.34 -26.03
CA ASN A 185 -57.92 25.44 -25.14
C ASN A 185 -58.87 26.44 -25.80
N ASN A 186 -58.66 26.75 -27.09
CA ASN A 186 -59.59 27.59 -27.85
C ASN A 186 -60.97 26.93 -27.98
N ASN A 187 -61.02 25.63 -28.31
CA ASN A 187 -62.29 24.90 -28.40
C ASN A 187 -63.03 24.88 -27.06
N ILE A 188 -62.33 24.62 -25.95
CA ILE A 188 -62.91 24.69 -24.60
C ILE A 188 -63.47 26.08 -24.33
N ARG A 189 -62.73 27.14 -24.68
CA ARG A 189 -63.18 28.52 -24.49
C ARG A 189 -64.46 28.83 -25.29
N VAL A 190 -64.53 28.38 -26.54
CA VAL A 190 -65.73 28.56 -27.38
C VAL A 190 -66.92 27.78 -26.81
N LEU A 191 -66.73 26.53 -26.39
CA LEU A 191 -67.77 25.72 -25.78
C LEU A 191 -68.31 26.36 -24.50
N ASN A 192 -67.43 26.86 -23.62
CA ASN A 192 -67.84 27.58 -22.41
C ASN A 192 -68.65 28.85 -22.74
N GLN A 193 -68.32 29.56 -23.83
CA GLN A 193 -69.07 30.74 -24.26
C GLN A 193 -70.47 30.35 -24.74
N ILE A 194 -70.58 29.28 -25.55
CA ILE A 194 -71.88 28.75 -26.01
C ILE A 194 -72.72 28.30 -24.82
N GLU A 195 -72.13 27.66 -23.82
CA GLU A 195 -72.83 27.25 -22.59
C GLU A 195 -73.35 28.45 -21.80
N GLN A 196 -72.57 29.53 -21.69
CA GLN A 196 -73.01 30.78 -21.05
C GLN A 196 -74.12 31.48 -21.83
N ASP A 197 -74.06 31.49 -23.17
CA ASP A 197 -75.07 32.13 -24.01
C ASP A 197 -76.39 31.33 -24.07
N ALA A 198 -76.37 30.04 -23.71
CA ALA A 198 -77.53 29.15 -23.69
C ALA A 198 -78.28 29.10 -22.34
N MET A 199 -77.69 29.68 -21.27
CA MET A 199 -78.31 29.83 -19.94
C MET A 199 -78.98 31.20 -19.79
#